data_AF-A0A1C6H5P5-F1
#
_entry.id   AF-A0A1C6H5P5-F1
#
_cell.length_a   1.000
_cell.length_b   1.000
_cell.length_c   1.000
_cell.angle_alpha   90.00
_cell.angle_beta   90.00
_cell.angle_gamma   90.00
#
_symmetry.space_group_name_H-M   'P 1'
#
loop_
_entity.id
_entity.type
_entity.pdbx_description
1 polymer ?
#
loop_
_entity_poly.entity_id
_entity_poly.type
_entity_poly.pdbx_seq_one_letter_code
_entity_poly.pdbx_strand_id
1 'polypeptide(L)'
;MDWLRREMPSSLLPESINAEYLKDKLRRRRDSVTKKELSQLYYLNHEIEQERRRLRELEAAATSVSPKITGLPHINKISDKTAIAAQIADCRAVIEAKLKLSVVEYNRLNRFIASVDDSLMRQILSLRYINGFSWQKIAFAIGEHDESYPRKKHNHFLKLTEIPEQKNL
;
A
#
# COMPACT_ATOMS: atom_id res chain seq x y z
N MET A 1 -0.22 35.86 -15.81
CA MET A 1 1.23 35.74 -16.11
C MET A 1 1.80 34.49 -15.44
N ASP A 2 1.21 33.30 -15.67
CA ASP A 2 1.50 32.09 -14.88
C ASP A 2 2.23 30.98 -15.68
N TRP A 3 2.70 31.31 -16.89
CA TRP A 3 3.54 30.43 -17.70
C TRP A 3 5.04 30.60 -17.37
N LEU A 4 5.48 31.82 -17.01
CA LEU A 4 6.87 32.14 -16.67
C LEU A 4 7.42 31.37 -15.44
N ARG A 5 6.56 30.97 -14.50
CA ARG A 5 6.97 30.25 -13.29
C ARG A 5 7.27 28.77 -13.50
N ARG A 6 6.83 28.17 -14.62
CA ARG A 6 6.92 26.72 -14.84
C ARG A 6 8.23 26.30 -15.53
N GLU A 7 8.91 27.22 -16.22
CA GLU A 7 10.07 26.90 -17.09
C GLU A 7 11.34 27.74 -16.83
N MET A 8 11.34 28.69 -15.88
CA MET A 8 12.56 29.47 -15.59
C MET A 8 13.62 28.68 -14.79
N PRO A 9 14.91 28.71 -15.20
CA PRO A 9 16.01 28.15 -14.44
C PRO A 9 16.23 28.91 -13.12
N SER A 10 16.51 28.17 -12.04
CA SER A 10 16.66 28.69 -10.67
C SER A 10 17.73 29.79 -10.53
N SER A 11 18.72 29.83 -11.43
CA SER A 11 19.76 30.87 -11.48
C SER A 11 19.26 32.25 -11.89
N LEU A 12 18.05 32.36 -12.44
CA LEU A 12 17.46 33.61 -12.93
C LEU A 12 16.37 34.17 -12.01
N LEU A 13 16.13 33.55 -10.85
CA LEU A 13 15.13 34.00 -9.89
C LEU A 13 15.78 34.84 -8.76
N PRO A 14 15.14 35.93 -8.32
CA PRO A 14 15.55 36.65 -7.10
C PRO A 14 15.63 35.70 -5.89
N GLU A 15 16.60 35.88 -4.99
CA GLU A 15 16.89 34.94 -3.89
C GLU A 15 15.68 34.58 -3.02
N SER A 16 14.80 35.55 -2.73
CA SER A 16 13.56 35.35 -1.96
C SER A 16 12.58 34.40 -2.65
N ILE A 17 12.44 34.53 -3.97
CA ILE A 17 11.61 33.66 -4.82
C ILE A 17 12.32 32.33 -5.06
N ASN A 18 13.65 32.33 -5.16
CA ASN A 18 14.45 31.13 -5.37
C ASN A 18 14.33 30.19 -4.16
N ALA A 19 14.38 30.71 -2.94
CA ALA A 19 14.19 29.91 -1.72
C ALA A 19 12.79 29.27 -1.65
N GLU A 20 11.73 30.02 -2.01
CA GLU A 20 10.35 29.51 -2.05
C GLU A 20 10.14 28.50 -3.18
N TYR A 21 10.61 28.80 -4.39
CA TYR A 21 10.61 27.90 -5.54
C TYR A 21 11.39 26.62 -5.27
N LEU A 22 12.57 26.71 -4.66
CA LEU A 22 13.39 25.57 -4.28
C LEU A 22 12.74 24.79 -3.13
N LYS A 23 12.13 25.44 -2.14
CA LYS A 23 11.39 24.78 -1.06
C LYS A 23 10.17 24.02 -1.59
N ASP A 24 9.42 24.60 -2.52
CA ASP A 24 8.31 23.94 -3.19
C ASP A 24 8.76 22.81 -4.12
N LYS A 25 9.87 23.00 -4.86
CA LYS A 25 10.49 21.98 -5.71
C LYS A 25 11.15 20.89 -4.87
N LEU A 26 11.60 21.17 -3.65
CA LEU A 26 12.16 20.22 -2.68
C LEU A 26 11.06 19.50 -1.89
N ARG A 27 9.91 20.14 -1.63
CA ARG A 27 8.69 19.55 -1.07
C ARG A 27 8.07 18.59 -2.08
N ARG A 28 8.02 18.97 -3.36
CA ARG A 28 7.65 18.09 -4.48
C ARG A 28 8.64 16.95 -4.74
N ARG A 29 9.90 17.08 -4.32
CA ARG A 29 10.96 16.05 -4.46
C ARG A 29 11.02 15.03 -3.31
N ARG A 30 10.28 15.21 -2.20
CA ARG A 30 10.65 14.53 -0.94
C ARG A 30 10.12 13.12 -0.72
N ASP A 31 9.09 12.64 -1.42
CA ASP A 31 8.67 11.24 -1.31
C ASP A 31 8.30 10.70 -2.69
N SER A 32 9.30 10.25 -3.45
CA SER A 32 9.05 9.39 -4.60
C SER A 32 8.36 8.13 -4.08
N VAL A 33 7.07 7.97 -4.36
CA VAL A 33 6.31 6.79 -3.97
C VAL A 33 5.99 5.95 -5.20
N THR A 34 6.36 4.69 -5.14
CA THR A 34 6.08 3.74 -6.20
C THR A 34 4.70 3.12 -6.02
N LYS A 35 4.11 2.65 -7.11
CA LYS A 35 2.87 1.85 -7.06
C LYS A 35 3.01 0.62 -6.14
N LYS A 36 4.20 0.01 -6.10
CA LYS A 36 4.50 -1.15 -5.26
C LYS A 36 4.43 -0.79 -3.77
N GLU A 37 4.96 0.36 -3.39
CA GLU A 37 4.88 0.87 -2.02
C GLU A 37 3.45 1.22 -1.64
N LEU A 38 2.69 1.87 -2.52
CA LEU A 38 1.29 2.21 -2.24
C LEU A 38 0.39 0.96 -2.07
N SER A 39 0.75 -0.15 -2.68
CA SER A 39 0.03 -1.43 -2.56
C SER A 39 0.43 -2.28 -1.35
N GLN A 40 1.37 -1.86 -0.50
CA GLN A 40 1.83 -2.71 0.62
C GLN A 40 0.73 -3.07 1.61
N LEU A 41 -0.16 -2.13 1.94
CA LEU A 41 -1.30 -2.42 2.82
C LEU A 41 -2.20 -3.54 2.27
N TYR A 42 -2.45 -3.53 0.96
CA TYR A 42 -3.25 -4.57 0.30
C TYR A 42 -2.60 -5.96 0.45
N TYR A 43 -1.31 -6.06 0.19
CA TYR A 43 -0.59 -7.33 0.30
C TYR A 43 -0.49 -7.81 1.74
N LEU A 44 -0.21 -6.93 2.70
CA LEU A 44 -0.23 -7.26 4.13
C LEU A 44 -1.59 -7.81 4.56
N ASN A 45 -2.69 -7.18 4.15
CA ASN A 45 -4.03 -7.65 4.46
C ASN A 45 -4.33 -9.02 3.83
N HIS A 46 -3.87 -9.27 2.60
CA HIS A 46 -4.02 -10.56 1.95
C HIS A 46 -3.22 -11.65 2.68
N GLU A 47 -1.97 -11.38 3.06
CA GLU A 47 -1.14 -12.30 3.85
C GLU A 47 -1.78 -12.62 5.21
N ILE A 48 -2.34 -11.61 5.90
CA ILE A 48 -3.07 -11.82 7.15
C ILE A 48 -4.24 -12.79 6.94
N GLU A 49 -4.99 -12.68 5.84
CA GLU A 49 -6.10 -13.60 5.58
C GLU A 49 -5.62 -15.03 5.25
N GLN A 50 -4.49 -15.19 4.56
CA GLN A 50 -3.90 -16.51 4.34
C GLN A 50 -3.47 -17.15 5.67
N GLU A 51 -2.82 -16.39 6.56
CA GLU A 51 -2.45 -16.88 7.89
C GLU A 51 -3.67 -17.20 8.75
N ARG A 52 -4.73 -16.39 8.69
CA ARG A 52 -6.01 -16.69 9.36
C ARG A 52 -6.64 -17.98 8.84
N ARG A 53 -6.55 -18.26 7.54
CA ARG A 53 -7.02 -19.53 6.95
C ARG A 53 -6.22 -20.70 7.50
N ARG A 54 -4.89 -20.60 7.51
CA ARG A 54 -4.00 -21.61 8.08
C ARG A 54 -4.29 -21.85 9.57
N LEU A 55 -4.52 -20.79 10.34
CA LEU A 55 -4.89 -20.89 11.75
C LEU A 55 -6.19 -21.69 11.93
N ARG A 56 -7.23 -21.41 11.12
CA ARG A 56 -8.51 -22.15 11.15
C ARG A 56 -8.31 -23.64 10.84
N GLU A 57 -7.45 -23.97 9.87
CA GLU A 57 -7.14 -25.37 9.52
C GLU A 57 -6.41 -26.09 10.67
N LEU A 58 -5.45 -25.44 11.32
CA LEU A 58 -4.74 -25.99 12.49
C LEU A 58 -5.68 -26.18 13.69
N GLU A 59 -6.56 -25.21 13.97
CA GLU A 59 -7.56 -25.30 15.04
C GLU A 59 -8.58 -26.42 14.80
N ALA A 60 -9.01 -26.60 13.54
CA ALA A 60 -9.88 -27.71 13.14
C ALA A 60 -9.17 -29.07 13.32
N ALA A 61 -7.91 -29.18 12.89
CA ALA A 61 -7.10 -30.39 13.07
C ALA A 61 -6.92 -30.75 14.55
N ALA A 62 -6.68 -29.76 15.41
CA ALA A 62 -6.53 -29.95 16.86
C ALA A 62 -7.79 -30.48 17.54
N THR A 63 -8.97 -30.11 17.01
CA THR A 63 -10.28 -30.48 17.57
C THR A 63 -10.82 -31.80 17.00
N SER A 64 -10.34 -32.22 15.82
CA SER A 64 -10.85 -33.42 15.15
C SER A 64 -10.41 -34.73 15.82
N VAL A 65 -11.35 -35.65 16.04
CA VAL A 65 -11.11 -37.00 16.59
C VAL A 65 -10.49 -37.94 15.53
N SER A 66 -10.62 -37.62 14.24
CA SER A 66 -9.97 -38.29 13.12
C SER A 66 -9.59 -37.24 12.07
N PRO A 67 -8.31 -36.84 11.95
CA PRO A 67 -7.92 -35.77 11.04
C PRO A 67 -7.89 -36.28 9.60
N LYS A 68 -8.88 -35.95 8.78
CA LYS A 68 -8.72 -35.91 7.32
C LYS A 68 -8.13 -34.55 6.96
N ILE A 69 -6.80 -34.44 7.04
CA ILE A 69 -6.07 -33.24 6.67
C ILE A 69 -5.67 -33.38 5.20
N THR A 70 -6.45 -32.79 4.30
CA THR A 70 -6.05 -32.63 2.91
C THR A 70 -5.10 -31.45 2.80
N GLY A 71 -3.82 -31.69 2.48
CA GLY A 71 -2.86 -30.63 2.14
C GLY A 71 -1.53 -30.61 2.89
N LEU A 72 -1.34 -31.41 3.96
CA LEU A 72 -0.06 -31.47 4.68
C LEU A 72 0.67 -32.82 4.46
N PRO A 73 1.95 -32.82 4.04
CA PRO A 73 2.79 -34.01 4.13
C PRO A 73 3.16 -34.27 5.59
N HIS A 74 3.01 -35.53 6.03
CA HIS A 74 3.54 -36.11 7.28
C HIS A 74 3.08 -35.47 8.60
N ILE A 75 1.98 -35.98 9.16
CA ILE A 75 1.62 -35.75 10.57
C ILE A 75 1.54 -37.14 11.25
N ASN A 76 2.49 -37.42 12.15
CA ASN A 76 2.69 -38.72 12.80
C ASN A 76 1.96 -38.77 14.16
N LYS A 77 0.89 -39.58 14.16
CA LYS A 77 -0.26 -39.71 15.08
C LYS A 77 -0.12 -39.56 16.61
N ILE A 78 1.06 -39.45 17.23
CA ILE A 78 1.19 -39.41 18.70
C ILE A 78 2.05 -38.23 19.21
N SER A 79 2.84 -37.57 18.36
CA SER A 79 3.55 -36.31 18.71
C SER A 79 2.72 -35.04 18.46
N ASP A 80 1.50 -35.20 17.96
CA ASP A 80 0.83 -34.19 17.16
C ASP A 80 0.14 -33.07 17.95
N LYS A 81 -0.43 -33.32 19.13
CA LYS A 81 -1.23 -32.28 19.82
C LYS A 81 -0.38 -31.11 20.32
N THR A 82 0.77 -31.39 20.93
CA THR A 82 1.70 -30.36 21.40
C THR A 82 2.35 -29.63 20.23
N ALA A 83 2.71 -30.36 19.15
CA ALA A 83 3.25 -29.78 17.94
C ALA A 83 2.24 -28.89 17.20
N ILE A 84 0.96 -29.30 17.14
CA ILE A 84 -0.13 -28.49 16.59
C ILE A 84 -0.38 -27.26 17.47
N ALA A 85 -0.37 -27.40 18.79
CA ALA A 85 -0.51 -26.27 19.71
C ALA A 85 0.61 -25.23 19.54
N ALA A 86 1.86 -25.67 19.34
CA ALA A 86 2.98 -24.79 19.03
C ALA A 86 2.78 -24.05 17.69
N GLN A 87 2.38 -24.75 16.63
CA GLN A 87 2.10 -24.14 15.33
C GLN A 87 0.94 -23.13 15.38
N ILE A 88 -0.10 -23.39 16.19
CA ILE A 88 -1.20 -22.46 16.44
C ILE A 88 -0.66 -21.18 17.11
N ALA A 89 0.18 -21.32 18.14
CA ALA A 89 0.79 -20.19 18.83
C ALA A 89 1.67 -19.35 17.89
N ASP A 90 2.51 -20.00 17.08
CA ASP A 90 3.36 -19.33 16.09
C ASP A 90 2.52 -18.59 15.04
N CYS A 91 1.48 -19.23 14.50
CA CYS A 91 0.61 -18.60 13.49
C CYS A 91 -0.13 -17.37 14.07
N ARG A 92 -0.58 -17.44 15.33
CA ARG A 92 -1.17 -16.29 16.03
C ARG A 92 -0.15 -15.15 16.20
N ALA A 93 1.08 -15.45 16.57
CA ALA A 93 2.13 -14.45 16.72
C ALA A 93 2.47 -13.77 15.38
N VAL A 94 2.51 -14.53 14.28
CA VAL A 94 2.71 -14.00 12.92
C VAL A 94 1.56 -13.07 12.52
N ILE A 95 0.31 -13.49 12.76
CA ILE A 95 -0.87 -12.64 12.49
C ILE A 95 -0.78 -11.34 13.28
N GLU A 96 -0.45 -11.40 14.57
CA GLU A 96 -0.32 -10.21 15.43
C GLU A 96 0.77 -9.25 14.91
N ALA A 97 1.93 -9.78 14.55
CA ALA A 97 3.02 -8.99 13.98
C ALA A 97 2.60 -8.31 12.67
N LYS A 98 1.93 -9.03 11.77
CA LYS A 98 1.43 -8.48 10.51
C LYS A 98 0.33 -7.44 10.71
N LEU A 99 -0.55 -7.61 11.70
CA LEU A 99 -1.55 -6.60 12.07
C LEU A 99 -0.90 -5.30 12.56
N LYS A 100 0.16 -5.39 13.36
CA LYS A 100 0.93 -4.19 13.77
C LYS A 100 1.55 -3.50 12.56
N LEU A 101 2.14 -4.26 11.65
CA LEU A 101 2.69 -3.72 10.40
C LEU A 101 1.63 -3.08 9.51
N SER A 102 0.44 -3.68 9.38
CA SER A 102 -0.65 -3.12 8.57
C SER A 102 -1.16 -1.80 9.14
N VAL A 103 -1.21 -1.63 10.47
CA VAL A 103 -1.54 -0.36 11.12
C VAL A 103 -0.48 0.71 10.83
N VAL A 104 0.81 0.36 10.94
CA VAL A 104 1.91 1.27 10.59
C VAL A 104 1.79 1.73 9.15
N GLU A 105 1.52 0.78 8.24
CA GLU A 105 1.41 1.07 6.82
C GLU A 105 0.16 1.87 6.45
N TYR A 106 -0.98 1.56 7.06
CA TYR A 106 -2.20 2.36 6.95
C TYR A 106 -1.95 3.82 7.34
N ASN A 107 -1.24 4.05 8.45
CA ASN A 107 -0.89 5.39 8.90
C ASN A 107 0.10 6.08 7.95
N ARG A 108 1.06 5.33 7.37
CA ARG A 108 1.98 5.87 6.35
C ARG A 108 1.21 6.35 5.12
N LEU A 109 0.29 5.53 4.59
CA LEU A 109 -0.53 5.88 3.44
C LEU A 109 -1.42 7.10 3.73
N ASN A 110 -2.06 7.18 4.89
CA ASN A 110 -2.87 8.34 5.26
C ASN A 110 -2.05 9.63 5.33
N ARG A 111 -0.83 9.59 5.88
CA ARG A 111 0.07 10.76 5.89
C ARG A 111 0.49 11.17 4.49
N PHE A 112 0.87 10.21 3.64
CA PHE A 112 1.20 10.48 2.25
C PHE A 112 0.02 11.11 1.50
N ILE A 113 -1.16 10.51 1.59
CA ILE A 113 -2.37 11.02 0.92
C ILE A 113 -2.71 12.42 1.43
N ALA A 114 -2.65 12.67 2.74
CA ALA A 114 -2.90 13.99 3.31
C ALA A 114 -1.93 15.07 2.79
N SER A 115 -0.72 14.69 2.37
CA SER A 115 0.28 15.61 1.82
C SER A 115 0.05 15.99 0.35
N VAL A 116 -0.81 15.27 -0.37
CA VAL A 116 -1.13 15.54 -1.78
C VAL A 116 -2.05 16.76 -1.87
N ASP A 117 -1.68 17.79 -2.64
CA ASP A 117 -2.43 19.05 -2.72
C ASP A 117 -3.79 18.90 -3.44
N ASP A 118 -3.85 18.12 -4.53
CA ASP A 118 -5.07 17.89 -5.32
C ASP A 118 -6.10 17.03 -4.54
N SER A 119 -7.25 17.61 -4.23
CA SER A 119 -8.33 16.94 -3.48
C SER A 119 -8.93 15.73 -4.20
N LEU A 120 -9.10 15.81 -5.52
CA LEU A 120 -9.60 14.67 -6.31
C LEU A 120 -8.57 13.55 -6.31
N MET A 121 -7.29 13.89 -6.42
CA MET A 121 -6.22 12.89 -6.33
C MET A 121 -6.18 12.23 -4.95
N ARG A 122 -6.35 12.97 -3.85
CA ARG A 122 -6.47 12.39 -2.51
C ARG A 122 -7.60 11.37 -2.44
N GLN A 123 -8.78 11.73 -2.97
CA GLN A 123 -9.93 10.83 -3.02
C GLN A 123 -9.64 9.56 -3.83
N ILE A 124 -9.05 9.68 -5.02
CA ILE A 124 -8.67 8.55 -5.87
C ILE A 124 -7.69 7.63 -5.14
N LEU A 125 -6.65 8.18 -4.49
CA LEU A 125 -5.65 7.41 -3.75
C LEU A 125 -6.24 6.69 -2.54
N SER A 126 -7.08 7.35 -1.74
CA SER A 126 -7.77 6.73 -0.61
C SER A 126 -8.63 5.56 -1.07
N LEU A 127 -9.49 5.77 -2.07
CA LEU A 127 -10.35 4.71 -2.58
C LEU A 127 -9.53 3.53 -3.14
N ARG A 128 -8.41 3.83 -3.80
CA ARG A 128 -7.57 2.80 -4.40
C ARG A 128 -6.77 1.99 -3.39
N TYR A 129 -6.10 2.66 -2.45
CA TYR A 129 -5.04 2.06 -1.62
C TYR A 129 -5.46 1.83 -0.17
N ILE A 130 -6.42 2.62 0.34
CA ILE A 130 -6.99 2.40 1.68
C ILE A 130 -8.23 1.50 1.57
N ASN A 131 -9.17 1.82 0.68
CA ASN A 131 -10.41 1.04 0.54
C ASN A 131 -10.29 -0.18 -0.39
N GLY A 132 -9.24 -0.25 -1.20
CA GLY A 132 -9.00 -1.38 -2.11
C GLY A 132 -9.99 -1.48 -3.27
N PHE A 133 -10.56 -0.37 -3.74
CA PHE A 133 -11.57 -0.39 -4.80
C PHE A 133 -10.98 -0.64 -6.19
N SER A 134 -11.78 -1.29 -7.06
CA SER A 134 -11.50 -1.39 -8.48
C SER A 134 -11.62 -0.03 -9.16
N TRP A 135 -10.97 0.15 -10.33
CA TRP A 135 -11.04 1.43 -11.05
C TRP A 135 -12.47 1.80 -11.46
N GLN A 136 -13.28 0.82 -11.86
CA GLN A 136 -14.70 1.05 -12.12
C GLN A 136 -15.47 1.56 -10.88
N LYS A 137 -15.26 0.96 -9.70
CA LYS A 137 -15.89 1.45 -8.45
C LYS A 137 -15.41 2.86 -8.10
N ILE A 138 -14.14 3.15 -8.33
CA ILE A 138 -13.58 4.49 -8.11
C ILE A 138 -14.24 5.49 -9.05
N ALA A 139 -14.37 5.18 -10.35
CA ALA A 139 -15.03 6.07 -11.32
C ALA A 139 -16.42 6.46 -10.83
N PHE A 140 -17.27 5.48 -10.51
CA PHE A 140 -18.61 5.76 -10.01
C PHE A 140 -18.60 6.56 -8.69
N ALA A 141 -17.67 6.26 -7.78
CA ALA A 141 -17.54 6.99 -6.52
C ALA A 141 -17.12 8.46 -6.67
N ILE A 142 -16.47 8.83 -7.79
CA ILE A 142 -16.08 10.21 -8.10
C ILE A 142 -17.02 10.89 -9.12
N GLY A 143 -18.17 10.28 -9.43
CA GLY A 143 -19.16 10.82 -10.38
C GLY A 143 -18.83 10.58 -11.86
N GLU A 144 -17.90 9.67 -12.15
CA GLU A 144 -17.45 9.31 -13.49
C GLU A 144 -17.98 7.94 -13.90
N HIS A 145 -18.00 7.67 -15.21
CA HIS A 145 -18.58 6.43 -15.75
C HIS A 145 -17.51 5.46 -16.30
N ASP A 146 -16.37 6.01 -16.72
CA ASP A 146 -15.26 5.26 -17.33
C ASP A 146 -14.09 5.14 -16.34
N GLU A 147 -13.69 3.90 -16.06
CA GLU A 147 -12.55 3.59 -15.21
C GLU A 147 -11.21 4.16 -15.72
N SER A 148 -11.12 4.45 -17.01
CA SER A 148 -9.95 5.04 -17.66
C SER A 148 -9.65 6.43 -17.11
N TYR A 149 -10.66 7.21 -16.73
CA TYR A 149 -10.47 8.57 -16.23
C TYR A 149 -9.67 8.62 -14.91
N PRO A 150 -10.12 7.99 -13.80
CA PRO A 150 -9.34 7.98 -12.56
C PRO A 150 -7.99 7.27 -12.73
N ARG A 151 -7.93 6.21 -13.55
CA ARG A 151 -6.68 5.47 -13.79
C ARG A 151 -5.63 6.31 -14.51
N LYS A 152 -6.01 7.08 -15.53
CA LYS A 152 -5.09 7.97 -16.26
C LYS A 152 -4.57 9.08 -15.36
N LYS A 153 -5.47 9.75 -14.60
CA LYS A 153 -5.08 10.77 -13.61
C LYS A 153 -4.07 10.22 -12.60
N HIS A 154 -4.39 9.08 -12.01
CA HIS A 154 -3.51 8.39 -11.08
C HIS A 154 -2.13 8.09 -11.67
N ASN A 155 -2.10 7.45 -12.86
CA ASN A 155 -0.82 7.07 -13.47
C ASN A 155 0.01 8.29 -13.86
N HIS A 156 -0.63 9.37 -14.29
CA HIS A 156 0.05 10.62 -14.57
C HIS A 156 0.64 11.22 -13.29
N PHE A 157 -0.13 11.24 -12.20
CA PHE A 157 0.34 11.70 -10.89
C PHE A 157 1.57 10.92 -10.43
N LEU A 158 1.54 9.57 -10.47
CA LEU A 158 2.69 8.77 -10.05
C LEU A 158 3.94 9.02 -10.91
N LYS A 159 3.78 9.18 -12.23
CA LYS A 159 4.91 9.51 -13.12
C LYS A 159 5.56 10.85 -12.80
N LEU A 160 4.79 11.83 -12.33
CA LEU A 160 5.32 13.12 -11.91
C LEU A 160 6.05 13.04 -10.56
N THR A 161 5.73 12.04 -9.74
CA THR A 161 6.37 11.80 -8.43
C THR A 161 7.59 10.88 -8.51
N GLU A 162 7.72 10.06 -9.57
CA GLU A 162 8.90 9.22 -9.81
C GLU A 162 10.07 10.09 -10.32
N ILE A 163 11.21 10.07 -9.60
CA ILE A 163 12.45 10.69 -10.09
C ILE A 163 13.05 9.73 -11.13
N PRO A 164 13.32 10.17 -12.39
CA PRO A 164 14.14 9.36 -13.28
C PRO A 164 15.53 9.24 -12.67
N GLU A 165 15.98 8.02 -12.38
CA GLU A 165 17.38 7.75 -12.03
C GLU A 165 18.25 8.48 -13.05
N GLN A 166 19.09 9.40 -12.57
CA GLN A 166 20.15 9.95 -13.40
C GLN A 166 21.04 8.76 -13.76
N LYS A 167 20.84 8.22 -14.98
CA LYS A 167 21.82 7.36 -15.61
C LYS A 167 23.06 8.23 -15.83
N ASN A 168 23.96 8.21 -14.85
CA ASN A 168 25.30 8.75 -14.99
C ASN A 168 25.95 7.95 -16.12
N LEU A 169 26.12 8.60 -17.27
CA LEU A 169 27.01 8.19 -18.35
C LEU A 169 28.44 8.57 -17.98
#